data_AF-M9LT82-F1
#
_entry.id   AF-M9LT82-F1
#
_cell.length_a   1.000
_cell.length_b   1.000
_cell.length_c   1.000
_cell.angle_alpha   90.00
_cell.angle_beta   90.00
_cell.angle_gamma   90.00
#
_symmetry.space_group_name_H-M   'P 1'
#
loop_
_entity.id
_entity.type
_entity.pdbx_description
1 polymer ?
#
loop_
_entity_poly.entity_id
_entity_poly.type
_entity_poly.pdbx_seq_one_letter_code
_entity_poly.pdbx_strand_id
1 'polypeptide(L)'
;MSRLAHLFSAVVALAFALSGADAQDAALQNVTSLYGTWSSGSQNVTTGLDFFNPITQEFKLPATAGISYSFTEDGFFEEAKYQYTSNAVTNRCFKASLIWQHGNYTLHPNGSLTLFPFPADGYIQVLDPCAAQTSAIYHYSEFELIPTWYNFQDNHPGFMAPGVSAYALQLHQFDGQKMPMLYLRNRPPNMLPTKPLFQQLLNDAGA
;
A
#
# COMPACT_ATOMS: atom_id res chain seq x y z
N MET A 1 -76.37 13.69 -35.46
CA MET A 1 -75.74 14.13 -36.73
C MET A 1 -74.32 14.61 -36.42
N SER A 2 -73.34 14.27 -37.26
CA SER A 2 -71.90 14.32 -36.91
C SER A 2 -71.25 15.70 -37.07
N ARG A 3 -70.47 16.13 -36.06
CA ARG A 3 -69.45 17.21 -35.96
C ARG A 3 -68.68 16.95 -34.64
N LEU A 4 -67.39 17.21 -34.39
CA LEU A 4 -66.13 17.63 -35.06
C LEU A 4 -65.01 17.18 -34.05
N ALA A 5 -63.69 17.16 -34.27
CA ALA A 5 -62.78 16.84 -35.39
C ALA A 5 -61.32 16.90 -34.83
N HIS A 6 -60.31 16.55 -35.64
CA HIS A 6 -58.85 16.65 -35.34
C HIS A 6 -58.30 15.65 -34.30
N LEU A 7 -57.43 14.71 -34.69
CA LEU A 7 -55.97 14.85 -34.82
C LEU A 7 -55.28 15.24 -33.50
N PHE A 8 -54.50 14.32 -32.90
CA PHE A 8 -53.03 14.47 -32.78
C PHE A 8 -52.37 13.15 -32.37
N SER A 9 -51.09 12.99 -32.73
CA SER A 9 -50.29 11.77 -32.53
C SER A 9 -49.80 11.63 -31.09
N ALA A 10 -49.67 10.40 -30.60
CA ALA A 10 -48.92 10.07 -29.38
C ALA A 10 -48.14 8.76 -29.59
N VAL A 11 -46.91 8.88 -30.08
CA VAL A 11 -45.94 7.78 -30.08
C VAL A 11 -45.57 7.48 -28.63
N VAL A 12 -45.97 6.31 -28.12
CA VAL A 12 -45.55 5.85 -26.80
C VAL A 12 -44.11 5.37 -26.88
N ALA A 13 -43.17 6.29 -26.61
CA ALA A 13 -41.77 5.94 -26.42
C ALA A 13 -41.62 5.19 -25.10
N LEU A 14 -41.37 3.88 -25.18
CA LEU A 14 -41.09 3.04 -24.01
C LEU A 14 -39.67 3.32 -23.52
N ALA A 15 -39.51 4.38 -22.73
CA ALA A 15 -38.26 4.70 -22.06
C ALA A 15 -37.95 3.64 -20.99
N PHE A 16 -37.15 2.64 -21.35
CA PHE A 16 -36.46 1.81 -20.38
C PHE A 16 -35.52 2.70 -19.56
N ALA A 17 -35.95 3.04 -18.34
CA ALA A 17 -35.07 3.63 -17.35
C ALA A 17 -34.03 2.57 -16.94
N LEU A 18 -32.90 2.57 -17.64
CA LEU A 18 -31.68 1.93 -17.18
C LEU A 18 -31.22 2.68 -15.93
N SER A 19 -31.73 2.26 -14.76
CA SER A 19 -31.13 2.57 -13.47
C SER A 19 -29.81 1.80 -13.36
N GLY A 20 -28.82 2.24 -14.14
CA GLY A 20 -27.41 1.97 -13.90
C GLY A 20 -26.99 2.69 -12.63
N ALA A 21 -27.43 2.15 -11.49
CA ALA A 21 -26.82 2.48 -10.22
C ALA A 21 -25.44 1.83 -10.21
N ASP A 22 -24.42 2.61 -10.57
CA ASP A 22 -23.04 2.25 -10.29
C ASP A 22 -22.87 2.13 -8.78
N ALA A 23 -23.05 0.91 -8.26
CA ALA A 23 -22.87 0.55 -6.87
C ALA A 23 -21.38 0.50 -6.46
N GLN A 24 -20.55 1.32 -7.10
CA GLN A 24 -19.10 1.43 -6.89
C GLN A 24 -18.68 2.80 -6.34
N ASP A 25 -19.63 3.62 -5.89
CA ASP A 25 -19.38 4.67 -4.89
C ASP A 25 -19.84 4.19 -3.51
N ALA A 26 -19.23 3.07 -3.06
CA ALA A 26 -19.09 2.85 -1.63
C ALA A 26 -18.23 4.00 -1.11
N ALA A 27 -18.86 4.96 -0.43
CA ALA A 27 -18.24 6.21 -0.01
C ALA A 27 -16.84 5.97 0.59
N LEU A 28 -15.92 6.91 0.36
CA LEU A 28 -14.54 6.92 0.90
C LEU A 28 -14.58 7.02 2.43
N GLN A 29 -14.94 5.94 3.11
CA GLN A 29 -15.23 5.91 4.52
C GLN A 29 -14.01 5.48 5.29
N ASN A 30 -13.25 6.44 5.80
CA ASN A 30 -12.24 6.21 6.84
C ASN A 30 -12.91 5.76 8.15
N VAL A 31 -13.45 4.54 8.16
CA VAL A 31 -14.21 3.90 9.25
C VAL A 31 -13.34 3.60 10.46
N THR A 32 -12.02 3.61 10.31
CA THR A 32 -11.06 3.39 11.38
C THR A 32 -9.82 4.28 11.22
N SER A 33 -9.03 4.44 12.28
CA SER A 33 -7.74 5.16 12.20
C SER A 33 -6.70 4.35 11.42
N LEU A 34 -5.68 5.02 10.88
CA LEU A 34 -4.53 4.34 10.27
C LEU A 34 -3.69 3.55 11.27
N TYR A 35 -3.88 3.75 12.58
CA TYR A 35 -3.12 3.06 13.62
C TYR A 35 -3.11 1.54 13.45
N GLY A 36 -1.92 0.94 13.54
CA GLY A 36 -1.68 -0.50 13.36
C GLY A 36 -0.79 -0.83 12.16
N THR A 37 -0.52 -2.12 12.00
CA THR A 37 0.19 -2.69 10.86
C THR A 37 -0.82 -3.17 9.82
N TRP A 38 -0.62 -2.74 8.58
CA TRP A 38 -1.40 -3.12 7.41
C TRP A 38 -0.50 -3.90 6.45
N SER A 39 -0.99 -4.96 5.84
CA SER A 39 -0.21 -5.79 4.92
C SER A 39 -1.06 -6.35 3.78
N SER A 40 -0.46 -6.42 2.58
CA SER A 40 -1.09 -6.98 1.38
C SER A 40 -1.02 -8.51 1.30
N GLY A 41 -1.88 -9.09 0.45
CA GLY A 41 -1.78 -10.50 0.07
C GLY A 41 -1.88 -11.45 1.26
N SER A 42 -1.00 -12.45 1.33
CA SER A 42 -0.95 -13.45 2.41
C SER A 42 -0.34 -12.92 3.72
N GLN A 43 -0.07 -11.62 3.84
CA GLN A 43 0.44 -10.96 5.05
C GLN A 43 1.79 -11.47 5.59
N ASN A 44 2.60 -12.09 4.72
CA ASN A 44 3.97 -12.54 5.02
C ASN A 44 4.97 -11.38 5.06
N VAL A 45 4.74 -10.32 4.28
CA VAL A 45 5.48 -9.06 4.44
C VAL A 45 4.88 -8.33 5.63
N THR A 46 5.70 -7.96 6.61
CA THR A 46 5.30 -7.20 7.79
C THR A 46 6.43 -6.25 8.12
N THR A 47 6.10 -5.08 8.65
CA THR A 47 7.07 -4.24 9.36
C THR A 47 7.56 -4.94 10.65
N GLY A 48 8.67 -4.45 11.22
CA GLY A 48 9.33 -4.90 12.43
C GLY A 48 10.57 -5.77 12.19
N LEU A 49 11.11 -6.34 13.28
CA LEU A 49 12.27 -7.26 13.27
C LEU A 49 12.06 -8.53 12.42
N ASP A 50 10.82 -8.83 12.03
CA ASP A 50 10.48 -9.91 11.11
C ASP A 50 10.82 -9.62 9.63
N PHE A 51 11.26 -8.40 9.31
CA PHE A 51 11.62 -7.99 7.95
C PHE A 51 13.00 -7.32 7.86
N PHE A 52 13.37 -6.46 8.81
CA PHE A 52 14.70 -5.83 8.86
C PHE A 52 15.29 -5.88 10.27
N ASN A 53 16.56 -6.28 10.38
CA ASN A 53 17.32 -6.26 11.63
C ASN A 53 18.29 -5.07 11.65
N PRO A 54 18.03 -4.00 12.43
CA PRO A 54 18.88 -2.81 12.45
C PRO A 54 20.24 -3.04 13.14
N ILE A 55 20.44 -4.17 13.84
CA ILE A 55 21.74 -4.49 14.46
C ILE A 55 22.69 -5.14 13.44
N THR A 56 22.19 -6.03 12.57
CA THR A 56 23.02 -6.68 11.54
C THR A 56 22.92 -5.99 10.16
N GLN A 57 21.96 -5.07 9.99
CA GLN A 57 21.60 -4.43 8.72
C GLN A 57 21.18 -5.42 7.63
N GLU A 58 20.56 -6.53 8.04
CA GLU A 58 20.11 -7.61 7.15
C GLU A 58 18.58 -7.66 7.06
N PHE A 59 18.09 -8.07 5.88
CA PHE A 59 16.67 -8.36 5.66
C PHE A 59 16.36 -9.84 5.90
N LYS A 60 15.14 -10.09 6.38
CA LYS A 60 14.54 -11.42 6.46
C LYS A 60 13.56 -11.59 5.31
N LEU A 61 13.92 -12.43 4.33
CA LEU A 61 13.14 -12.65 3.11
C LEU A 61 11.75 -13.24 3.42
N PRO A 62 10.64 -12.55 3.08
CA PRO A 62 9.29 -13.07 3.30
C PRO A 62 8.94 -14.22 2.33
N ALA A 63 8.05 -15.12 2.76
CA ALA A 63 7.62 -16.27 1.95
C ALA A 63 6.83 -15.90 0.69
N THR A 64 6.21 -14.71 0.64
CA THR A 64 5.52 -14.17 -0.53
C THR A 64 5.79 -12.68 -0.68
N ALA A 65 5.79 -12.19 -1.91
CA ALA A 65 5.84 -10.76 -2.22
C ALA A 65 4.65 -10.00 -1.63
N GLY A 66 4.82 -8.69 -1.48
CA GLY A 66 3.81 -7.78 -0.94
C GLY A 66 4.42 -6.51 -0.39
N ILE A 67 3.54 -5.67 0.16
CA ILE A 67 3.86 -4.45 0.87
C ILE A 67 3.19 -4.45 2.25
N SER A 68 3.80 -3.77 3.21
CA SER A 68 3.25 -3.53 4.54
C SER A 68 3.67 -2.15 5.03
N TYR A 69 2.76 -1.50 5.76
CA TYR A 69 3.00 -0.22 6.41
C TYR A 69 2.48 -0.30 7.85
N SER A 70 3.23 0.25 8.79
CA SER A 70 2.76 0.49 10.16
C SER A 70 2.61 1.97 10.42
N PHE A 71 1.58 2.34 11.18
CA PHE A 71 1.35 3.71 11.64
C PHE A 71 1.07 3.73 13.14
N THR A 72 1.66 4.68 13.84
CA THR A 72 1.46 4.97 15.27
C THR A 72 0.58 6.21 15.46
N GLU A 73 -0.05 6.38 16.63
CA GLU A 73 -0.92 7.55 16.87
C GLU A 73 -0.14 8.86 17.02
N ASP A 74 1.14 8.79 17.39
CA ASP A 74 2.08 9.91 17.56
C ASP A 74 2.82 10.31 16.26
N GLY A 75 2.42 9.73 15.12
CA GLY A 75 2.82 10.23 13.80
C GLY A 75 4.08 9.58 13.20
N PHE A 76 4.48 8.39 13.67
CA PHE A 76 5.55 7.62 13.04
C PHE A 76 5.02 6.53 12.12
N PHE A 77 5.74 6.26 11.03
CA PHE A 77 5.50 5.15 10.11
C PHE A 77 6.73 4.26 9.97
N GLU A 78 6.50 3.02 9.55
CA GLU A 78 7.51 2.16 8.94
C GLU A 78 6.91 1.52 7.69
N GLU A 79 7.73 1.30 6.65
CA GLU A 79 7.39 0.51 5.48
C GLU A 79 8.24 -0.75 5.37
N ALA A 80 7.64 -1.78 4.78
CA ALA A 80 8.31 -3.00 4.34
C ALA A 80 7.75 -3.41 2.97
N LYS A 81 8.59 -3.42 1.93
CA LYS A 81 8.17 -3.77 0.56
C LYS A 81 9.05 -4.91 0.05
N TYR A 82 8.48 -6.04 -0.31
CA TYR A 82 9.16 -7.12 -1.05
C TYR A 82 8.50 -7.30 -2.41
N GLN A 83 9.22 -6.96 -3.46
CA GLN A 83 8.77 -7.02 -4.85
C GLN A 83 9.74 -7.85 -5.69
N TYR A 84 9.24 -8.54 -6.71
CA TYR A 84 10.08 -9.26 -7.66
C TYR A 84 9.51 -9.24 -9.08
N THR A 85 10.40 -9.41 -10.04
CA THR A 85 10.09 -9.60 -11.46
C THR A 85 10.69 -10.93 -11.90
N SER A 86 9.86 -11.82 -12.43
CA SER A 86 10.30 -13.10 -12.98
C SER A 86 10.87 -12.94 -14.39
N ASN A 87 11.76 -13.86 -14.78
CA ASN A 87 12.26 -13.97 -16.14
C ASN A 87 11.69 -15.23 -16.78
N ALA A 88 10.71 -15.07 -17.66
CA ALA A 88 10.00 -16.20 -18.29
C ALA A 88 10.86 -17.08 -19.22
N VAL A 89 12.02 -16.57 -19.69
CA VAL A 89 12.97 -17.35 -20.49
C VAL A 89 13.90 -18.16 -19.59
N THR A 90 14.28 -17.62 -18.42
CA THR A 90 15.18 -18.26 -17.47
C THR A 90 14.70 -18.03 -16.04
N ASN A 91 13.79 -18.88 -15.55
CA ASN A 91 13.10 -18.69 -14.27
C ASN A 91 14.04 -18.51 -13.05
N ARG A 92 15.26 -19.06 -13.09
CA ARG A 92 16.29 -18.86 -12.05
C ARG A 92 16.88 -17.44 -11.99
N CYS A 93 16.72 -16.65 -13.04
CA CYS A 93 17.21 -15.27 -13.15
C CYS A 93 16.09 -14.26 -12.85
N PHE A 94 15.42 -14.41 -11.69
CA PHE A 94 14.51 -13.39 -11.19
C PHE A 94 15.30 -12.17 -10.69
N LYS A 95 14.64 -11.02 -10.61
CA LYS A 95 15.15 -9.86 -9.86
C LYS A 95 14.19 -9.55 -8.73
N ALA A 96 14.70 -9.23 -7.55
CA ALA A 96 13.88 -8.81 -6.42
C ALA A 96 14.48 -7.63 -5.67
N SER A 97 13.62 -6.88 -4.99
CA SER A 97 13.98 -5.83 -4.05
C SER A 97 13.25 -6.03 -2.72
N LEU A 98 13.98 -5.80 -1.63
CA LEU A 98 13.43 -5.64 -0.28
C LEU A 98 13.76 -4.22 0.17
N ILE A 99 12.75 -3.42 0.49
CA ILE A 99 12.90 -2.03 0.94
C ILE A 99 12.33 -1.92 2.34
N TRP A 100 13.12 -1.35 3.25
CA TRP A 100 12.70 -0.93 4.58
C TRP A 100 13.14 0.52 4.79
N GLN A 101 12.24 1.34 5.32
CA GLN A 101 12.55 2.65 5.89
C GLN A 101 11.48 3.02 6.91
N HIS A 102 11.82 3.92 7.84
CA HIS A 102 10.88 4.42 8.85
C HIS A 102 11.15 5.88 9.18
N GLY A 103 10.18 6.55 9.79
CA GLY A 103 10.26 7.98 10.08
C GLY A 103 8.91 8.56 10.47
N ASN A 104 8.66 9.81 10.08
CA ASN A 104 7.45 10.53 10.44
C ASN A 104 6.46 10.56 9.27
N TYR A 105 5.16 10.46 9.56
CA TYR A 105 4.10 10.70 8.59
C TYR A 105 3.30 11.95 8.92
N THR A 106 2.58 12.48 7.94
CA THR A 106 1.64 13.59 8.14
C THR A 106 0.39 13.39 7.31
N LEU A 107 -0.77 13.50 7.97
CA LEU A 107 -2.07 13.57 7.33
C LEU A 107 -2.40 15.03 7.04
N HIS A 108 -2.65 15.34 5.78
CA HIS A 108 -2.88 16.70 5.31
C HIS A 108 -4.39 17.02 5.20
N PRO A 109 -4.82 18.29 5.34
CA PRO A 109 -6.24 18.66 5.27
C PRO A 109 -6.94 18.36 3.93
N ASN A 110 -6.18 18.16 2.86
CA ASN A 110 -6.67 17.72 1.54
C ASN A 110 -6.89 16.19 1.44
N GLY A 111 -6.61 15.43 2.50
CA GLY A 111 -6.71 13.97 2.54
C GLY A 111 -5.45 13.21 2.11
N SER A 112 -4.40 13.88 1.61
CA SER A 112 -3.14 13.20 1.27
C SER A 112 -2.34 12.80 2.51
N LEU A 113 -1.52 11.78 2.37
CA LEU A 113 -0.59 11.28 3.37
C LEU A 113 0.84 11.45 2.83
N THR A 114 1.76 11.97 3.64
CA THR A 114 3.19 12.04 3.30
C THR A 114 4.03 11.25 4.28
N LEU A 115 5.00 10.50 3.78
CA LEU A 115 5.96 9.72 4.55
C LEU A 115 7.35 10.34 4.40
N PHE A 116 7.94 10.77 5.52
CA PHE A 116 9.27 11.37 5.61
C PHE A 116 10.20 10.44 6.41
N PRO A 117 11.03 9.60 5.76
CA PRO A 117 11.95 8.71 6.46
C PRO A 117 13.01 9.49 7.26
N PHE A 118 13.57 8.89 8.30
CA PHE A 118 14.81 9.42 8.89
C PHE A 118 15.95 9.19 7.89
N PRO A 119 16.73 10.22 7.48
CA PRO A 119 17.67 10.11 6.36
C PRO A 119 18.83 9.11 6.48
N ALA A 120 19.03 8.48 7.64
CA ALA A 120 20.02 7.44 7.86
C ALA A 120 19.40 6.03 8.04
N ASP A 121 18.07 5.95 8.11
CA ASP A 121 17.34 4.76 8.53
C ASP A 121 16.44 4.22 7.40
N GLY A 122 17.08 3.87 6.30
CA GLY A 122 16.45 3.07 5.27
C GLY A 122 17.48 2.29 4.46
N TYR A 123 17.05 1.13 4.00
CA TYR A 123 17.88 0.20 3.25
C TYR A 123 17.07 -0.42 2.11
N ILE A 124 17.80 -0.79 1.05
CA ILE A 124 17.28 -1.62 -0.03
C ILE A 124 18.23 -2.78 -0.27
N GLN A 125 17.73 -4.02 -0.20
CA GLN A 125 18.43 -5.19 -0.70
C GLN A 125 17.95 -5.51 -2.10
N VAL A 126 18.88 -5.62 -3.05
CA VAL A 126 18.63 -6.10 -4.42
C VAL A 126 19.14 -7.53 -4.54
N LEU A 127 18.30 -8.42 -5.07
CA LEU A 127 18.64 -9.81 -5.39
C LEU A 127 18.58 -10.00 -6.91
N ASP A 128 19.67 -10.47 -7.51
CA ASP A 128 19.75 -10.82 -8.93
C ASP A 128 20.71 -12.01 -9.12
N PRO A 129 20.22 -13.26 -9.03
CA PRO A 129 21.06 -14.45 -9.07
C PRO A 129 21.83 -14.67 -10.38
N CYS A 130 21.62 -13.85 -11.40
CA CYS A 130 22.28 -13.93 -12.70
C CYS A 130 23.11 -12.68 -13.06
N ALA A 131 23.16 -11.67 -12.19
CA ALA A 131 24.15 -10.60 -12.25
C ALA A 131 25.51 -11.04 -11.69
N ALA A 132 26.53 -10.19 -11.88
CA ALA A 132 27.86 -10.41 -11.30
C ALA A 132 27.87 -10.37 -9.76
N GLN A 133 26.94 -9.62 -9.16
CA GLN A 133 26.68 -9.60 -7.72
C GLN A 133 25.26 -10.11 -7.48
N THR A 134 25.14 -11.23 -6.76
CA THR A 134 23.85 -11.93 -6.57
C THR A 134 22.96 -11.28 -5.52
N SER A 135 23.54 -10.59 -4.56
CA SER A 135 22.87 -9.83 -3.51
C SER A 135 23.71 -8.62 -3.14
N ALA A 136 23.04 -7.47 -2.98
CA ALA A 136 23.66 -6.22 -2.55
C ALA A 136 22.68 -5.46 -1.65
N ILE A 137 23.19 -4.82 -0.60
CA ILE A 137 22.42 -3.94 0.28
C ILE A 137 22.96 -2.52 0.10
N TYR A 138 22.06 -1.56 -0.08
CA TYR A 138 22.36 -0.14 -0.22
C TYR A 138 21.53 0.65 0.78
N HIS A 139 21.98 1.86 1.09
CA HIS A 139 21.16 2.83 1.81
C HIS A 139 19.97 3.31 0.95
N TYR A 140 18.85 3.60 1.58
CA TYR A 140 17.61 4.07 0.95
C TYR A 140 16.96 5.14 1.83
N SER A 141 16.41 6.19 1.24
CA SER A 141 15.69 7.25 1.96
C SER A 141 14.85 8.02 0.97
N GLU A 142 13.65 7.51 0.67
CA GLU A 142 12.75 8.09 -0.33
C GLU A 142 11.52 8.71 0.34
N PHE A 143 11.19 9.94 -0.02
CA PHE A 143 9.96 10.59 0.40
C PHE A 143 8.78 10.00 -0.38
N GLU A 144 7.71 9.60 0.31
CA GLU A 144 6.51 9.06 -0.35
C GLU A 144 5.31 10.01 -0.19
N LEU A 145 4.75 10.45 -1.33
CA LEU A 145 3.44 11.11 -1.37
C LEU A 145 2.37 10.09 -1.77
N ILE A 146 1.43 9.85 -0.85
CA ILE A 146 0.20 9.10 -1.08
C ILE A 146 -0.91 10.15 -1.29
N PRO A 147 -1.28 10.49 -2.54
CA PRO A 147 -2.19 11.59 -2.83
C PRO A 147 -3.60 11.35 -2.31
N THR A 148 -4.04 10.08 -2.31
CA THR A 148 -5.32 9.64 -1.76
C THR A 148 -5.18 8.29 -1.08
N TRP A 149 -5.86 8.13 0.05
CA TRP A 149 -6.02 6.86 0.73
C TRP A 149 -7.43 6.76 1.29
N TYR A 150 -7.91 5.53 1.46
CA TYR A 150 -9.13 5.25 2.22
C TYR A 150 -9.04 3.86 2.84
N ASN A 151 -9.58 3.70 4.06
CA ASN A 151 -9.89 2.37 4.57
C ASN A 151 -11.38 2.05 4.41
N PHE A 152 -11.78 0.82 4.71
CA PHE A 152 -13.17 0.35 4.78
C PHE A 152 -13.23 -1.00 5.51
N GLN A 153 -14.43 -1.46 5.86
CA GLN A 153 -14.65 -2.83 6.33
C GLN A 153 -15.03 -3.73 5.14
N ASP A 154 -14.15 -4.66 4.78
CA ASP A 154 -14.45 -5.73 3.84
C ASP A 154 -15.18 -6.86 4.59
N ASN A 155 -16.33 -7.29 4.07
CA ASN A 155 -17.14 -8.37 4.63
C ASN A 155 -16.86 -9.74 3.99
N HIS A 156 -16.06 -9.79 2.92
CA HIS A 156 -15.69 -11.02 2.23
C HIS A 156 -14.17 -11.06 1.88
N PRO A 157 -13.27 -10.81 2.86
CA PRO A 157 -11.83 -10.88 2.64
C PRO A 157 -11.44 -12.30 2.22
N GLY A 158 -10.96 -12.45 0.97
CA GLY A 158 -10.73 -13.75 0.30
C GLY A 158 -9.66 -14.66 0.91
N PHE A 159 -9.14 -14.34 2.10
CA PHE A 159 -8.15 -15.09 2.87
C PHE A 159 -8.66 -15.49 4.27
N MET A 160 -9.88 -15.11 4.66
CA MET A 160 -10.51 -15.51 5.93
C MET A 160 -11.66 -16.50 5.71
N ALA A 161 -12.19 -17.05 6.80
CA ALA A 161 -13.39 -17.90 6.76
C ALA A 161 -14.64 -17.09 6.33
N PRO A 162 -15.62 -17.71 5.64
CA PRO A 162 -16.87 -17.05 5.28
C PRO A 162 -17.60 -16.45 6.49
N GLY A 163 -18.06 -15.20 6.36
CA GLY A 163 -18.75 -14.47 7.43
C GLY A 163 -17.85 -13.71 8.40
N VAL A 164 -16.52 -13.69 8.17
CA VAL A 164 -15.57 -12.86 8.93
C VAL A 164 -15.20 -11.62 8.12
N SER A 165 -15.37 -10.43 8.71
CA SER A 165 -14.93 -9.16 8.10
C SER A 165 -13.49 -8.81 8.47
N ALA A 166 -12.82 -8.02 7.63
CA ALA A 166 -11.50 -7.42 7.90
C ALA A 166 -11.52 -5.92 7.58
N TYR A 167 -10.69 -5.13 8.27
CA TYR A 167 -10.40 -3.77 7.81
C TYR A 167 -9.41 -3.82 6.65
N ALA A 168 -9.77 -3.19 5.54
CA ALA A 168 -8.94 -3.02 4.36
C ALA A 168 -8.48 -1.56 4.24
N LEU A 169 -7.30 -1.32 3.66
CA LEU A 169 -6.72 -0.01 3.39
C LEU A 169 -6.21 0.04 1.95
N GLN A 170 -6.76 0.97 1.17
CA GLN A 170 -6.32 1.27 -0.18
C GLN A 170 -5.46 2.54 -0.16
N LEU A 171 -4.20 2.40 -0.53
CA LEU A 171 -3.28 3.51 -0.81
C LEU A 171 -3.16 3.71 -2.33
N HIS A 172 -2.77 4.90 -2.76
CA HIS A 172 -2.41 5.18 -4.15
C HIS A 172 -0.97 5.71 -4.22
N GLN A 173 -0.29 5.38 -5.31
CA GLN A 173 1.02 5.93 -5.66
C GLN A 173 0.89 7.40 -6.07
N PHE A 174 2.04 8.09 -6.19
CA PHE A 174 2.09 9.51 -6.58
C PHE A 174 1.43 9.82 -7.94
N ASP A 175 1.35 8.83 -8.83
CA ASP A 175 0.70 8.90 -10.15
C ASP A 175 -0.81 8.58 -10.12
N GLY A 176 -1.36 8.33 -8.93
CA GLY A 176 -2.76 7.96 -8.72
C GLY A 176 -3.08 6.47 -8.92
N GLN A 177 -2.11 5.61 -9.28
CA GLN A 177 -2.34 4.18 -9.41
C GLN A 177 -2.53 3.51 -8.05
N LYS A 178 -3.49 2.58 -7.98
CA LYS A 178 -3.75 1.80 -6.75
C LYS A 178 -2.53 0.96 -6.39
N MET A 179 -2.08 1.08 -5.14
CA MET A 179 -1.19 0.09 -4.54
C MET A 179 -1.93 -1.24 -4.30
N PRO A 180 -1.22 -2.36 -4.08
CA PRO A 180 -1.85 -3.58 -3.58
C PRO A 180 -2.72 -3.32 -2.36
N MET A 181 -3.94 -3.87 -2.35
CA MET A 181 -4.86 -3.73 -1.21
C MET A 181 -4.20 -4.27 0.06
N LEU A 182 -4.18 -3.46 1.11
CA LEU A 182 -3.68 -3.85 2.43
C LEU A 182 -4.84 -4.28 3.32
N TYR A 183 -4.60 -5.20 4.25
CA TYR A 183 -5.52 -5.56 5.32
C TYR A 183 -4.85 -5.37 6.68
N LEU A 184 -5.63 -5.03 7.69
CA LEU A 184 -5.15 -4.84 9.06
C LEU A 184 -4.64 -6.18 9.63
N ARG A 185 -3.35 -6.22 9.96
CA ARG A 185 -2.63 -7.39 10.48
C ARG A 185 -2.43 -7.34 11.99
N ASN A 186 -2.05 -6.18 12.54
CA ASN A 186 -1.77 -6.01 13.96
C ASN A 186 -2.26 -4.64 14.48
N ARG A 187 -2.82 -4.63 15.70
CA ARG A 187 -2.97 -3.45 16.58
C ARG A 187 -2.58 -3.88 17.99
N PRO A 188 -1.58 -3.28 18.65
CA PRO A 188 -0.71 -2.18 18.21
C PRO A 188 0.11 -2.50 16.94
N PRO A 189 0.70 -1.48 16.27
CA PRO A 189 1.62 -1.69 15.16
C PRO A 189 2.88 -2.43 15.59
N ASN A 190 3.40 -3.28 14.71
CA ASN A 190 4.70 -3.94 14.82
C ASN A 190 5.71 -3.21 13.93
N MET A 191 6.60 -2.41 14.52
CA MET A 191 7.65 -1.67 13.81
C MET A 191 8.87 -1.50 14.71
N LEU A 192 9.99 -1.07 14.15
CA LEU A 192 11.21 -0.73 14.89
C LEU A 192 11.02 0.56 15.71
N PRO A 193 11.92 0.88 16.65
CA PRO A 193 11.73 2.01 17.58
C PRO A 193 11.56 3.35 16.84
N THR A 194 10.58 4.16 17.27
CA THR A 194 10.16 5.44 16.68
C THR A 194 11.15 6.60 16.89
N LYS A 195 12.41 6.39 16.48
CA LYS A 195 13.51 7.35 16.59
C LYS A 195 14.61 6.99 15.57
N PRO A 196 15.48 7.94 15.20
CA PRO A 196 16.70 7.62 14.47
C PRO A 196 17.50 6.50 15.15
N LEU A 197 17.85 5.49 14.38
CA LEU A 197 18.63 4.31 14.75
C LEU A 197 20.09 4.48 14.33
N PHE A 198 20.34 5.16 13.21
CA PHE A 198 21.65 5.49 12.68
C PHE A 198 21.87 7.01 12.62
N GLN A 199 23.11 7.42 12.38
CA GLN A 199 23.49 8.83 12.27
C GLN A 199 24.11 9.10 10.89
N GLN A 200 23.57 10.08 10.18
CA GLN A 200 24.11 10.51 8.90
C GLN A 200 25.41 11.31 9.12
N LEU A 201 26.52 10.83 8.54
CA LEU A 201 27.78 11.58 8.50
C LEU A 201 27.78 12.48 7.25
N LEU A 202 27.65 13.79 7.44
CA LEU A 202 27.54 14.78 6.35
C LEU A 202 28.88 15.16 5.71
N ASN A 203 29.92 14.35 5.85
CA ASN A 203 31.31 14.71 5.51
C ASN A 203 31.91 13.96 4.31
N ASP A 204 31.21 12.99 3.72
CA ASP A 204 31.74 12.20 2.59
C ASP A 204 31.57 12.95 1.25
N ALA A 205 32.16 14.14 1.20
CA ALA A 205 32.42 14.89 -0.02
C ALA A 205 33.59 14.26 -0.81
N GLY A 206 33.41 13.02 -1.26
CA GLY A 206 34.31 12.36 -2.21
C GLY A 206 34.60 10.89 -1.94
N ALA A 207 33.94 10.01 -2.71
CA ALA A 207 34.42 8.70 -3.14
C ALA A 207 33.92 8.44 -4.56
#